data_AF-A0A350BDW0-F1
#
_entry.id   AF-A0A350BDW0-F1
#
_cell.length_a   1.000
_cell.length_b   1.000
_cell.length_c   1.000
_cell.angle_alpha   90.00
_cell.angle_beta   90.00
_cell.angle_gamma   90.00
#
_symmetry.space_group_name_H-M   'P 1'
#
loop_
_entity.id
_entity.type
_entity.pdbx_description
1 polymer ?
#
loop_
_entity_poly.entity_id
_entity_poly.type
_entity_poly.pdbx_seq_one_letter_code
_entity_poly.pdbx_strand_id
1 'polypeptide(L)'
;MTKSRFSIFKLGLVTSFILLGGVVSSKTPIDVNAATITITFDILNDDQVIEDVVLATPGLIEEPAITMRDNVRLIGWFINRGLDEPFSFDTIVSYDIDLFAKWDYLDDTAGKAILTQSLEGTSFKSGDVTLSFLLYANLQDEVTYQWQMKLTSDGEWRDINGATSSTYRPLRNGERGYRLVYRTPVYDAQNNLIDHTRHETSSVWITIYGAFPWLPIIVSGAFVFMFAIVYFLSYKWTLLLIVDGKFFRALRFRAGEDISAIETPIVAEHRFDGWYEDATFTTRKDLTRMPRHALKIYGRLINEKETIPS
;
A
#
# COMPACT_ATOMS: atom_id res chain seq x y z
N MET A 1 10.21 81.15 -57.52
CA MET A 1 10.97 80.10 -58.23
C MET A 1 9.95 79.16 -58.86
N THR A 2 9.61 79.32 -60.14
CA THR A 2 10.28 78.73 -61.32
C THR A 2 9.83 77.28 -61.57
N LYS A 3 8.97 77.13 -62.60
CA LYS A 3 8.88 76.03 -63.59
C LYS A 3 8.61 74.61 -63.02
N SER A 4 7.78 73.74 -63.59
CA SER A 4 7.58 73.36 -64.99
C SER A 4 6.45 72.30 -64.96
N ARG A 5 5.27 72.45 -65.60
CA ARG A 5 4.94 72.44 -67.04
C ARG A 5 4.61 71.04 -67.61
N PHE A 6 3.40 70.98 -68.20
CA PHE A 6 2.88 70.13 -69.32
C PHE A 6 2.66 68.64 -69.03
N SER A 7 1.41 68.13 -69.04
CA SER A 7 0.50 67.93 -70.19
C SER A 7 1.08 66.99 -71.25
N ILE A 8 0.40 65.87 -71.53
CA ILE A 8 -0.16 65.54 -72.85
C ILE A 8 -0.95 64.20 -72.77
N PHE A 9 -2.17 64.28 -73.28
CA PHE A 9 -3.04 63.26 -73.87
C PHE A 9 -2.34 62.01 -74.43
N LYS A 10 -2.99 60.84 -74.29
CA LYS A 10 -3.46 60.10 -75.47
C LYS A 10 -4.51 59.04 -75.13
N LEU A 11 -5.71 59.32 -75.63
CA LEU A 11 -6.75 58.34 -75.95
C LEU A 11 -6.18 57.37 -76.99
N GLY A 12 -6.29 56.06 -76.73
CA GLY A 12 -5.89 55.00 -77.65
C GLY A 12 -6.87 53.84 -77.51
N LEU A 13 -7.90 53.88 -78.35
CA LEU A 13 -8.89 52.84 -78.59
C LEU A 13 -8.22 51.63 -79.27
N VAL A 14 -9.00 50.55 -79.45
CA VAL A 14 -8.76 49.36 -80.29
C VAL A 14 -8.18 48.19 -79.45
N THR A 15 -8.80 47.01 -79.31
CA THR A 15 -9.66 46.28 -80.25
C THR A 15 -10.53 45.27 -79.50
N SER A 16 -11.75 45.09 -80.00
CA SER A 16 -12.63 43.98 -79.69
C SER A 16 -11.99 42.63 -80.05
N PHE A 17 -12.03 41.66 -79.14
CA PHE A 17 -11.99 40.24 -79.47
C PHE A 17 -13.35 39.65 -79.05
N ILE A 18 -14.10 39.19 -80.05
CA ILE A 18 -15.28 38.33 -79.89
C ILE A 18 -14.82 36.88 -80.03
N LEU A 19 -15.56 35.98 -79.37
CA LEU A 19 -15.50 34.51 -79.31
C LEU A 19 -14.78 34.07 -78.03
N LEU A 20 -15.36 33.22 -77.17
CA LEU A 20 -16.26 32.11 -77.46
C LEU A 20 -16.97 31.73 -76.15
N GLY A 21 -18.23 31.30 -76.24
CA GLY A 21 -19.04 30.92 -75.08
C GLY A 21 -18.35 29.87 -74.20
N GLY A 22 -17.92 30.29 -73.02
CA GLY A 22 -17.72 29.40 -71.89
C GLY A 22 -19.03 29.37 -71.12
N VAL A 23 -19.65 28.19 -71.05
CA VAL A 23 -20.67 27.89 -70.05
C VAL A 23 -20.10 28.31 -68.70
N VAL A 24 -20.61 29.42 -68.15
CA VAL A 24 -20.52 29.66 -66.71
C VAL A 24 -21.35 28.54 -66.12
N SER A 25 -20.69 27.46 -65.73
CA SER A 25 -21.19 26.66 -64.62
C SER A 25 -21.20 27.63 -63.47
N SER A 26 -22.35 28.27 -63.24
CA SER A 26 -22.65 28.85 -61.95
C SER A 26 -22.64 27.65 -61.02
N LYS A 27 -21.47 27.34 -60.49
CA LYS A 27 -21.34 26.52 -59.30
C LYS A 27 -22.30 27.18 -58.33
N THR A 28 -23.43 26.52 -58.11
CA THR A 28 -24.37 26.87 -57.06
C THR A 28 -23.54 27.27 -55.85
N PRO A 29 -23.81 28.41 -55.18
CA PRO A 29 -23.18 28.65 -53.90
C PRO A 29 -23.51 27.41 -53.07
N ILE A 30 -22.46 26.67 -52.69
CA ILE A 30 -22.63 25.57 -51.77
C ILE A 30 -23.07 26.27 -50.50
N ASP A 31 -24.36 26.22 -50.22
CA ASP A 31 -24.90 26.53 -48.90
C ASP A 31 -24.49 25.37 -47.99
N VAL A 32 -23.20 25.35 -47.64
CA VAL A 32 -22.74 24.64 -46.47
C VAL A 32 -23.01 25.61 -45.34
N ASN A 33 -24.14 25.43 -44.68
CA ASN A 33 -24.22 25.70 -43.26
C ASN A 33 -23.13 24.84 -42.61
N ALA A 34 -21.89 25.33 -42.66
CA ALA A 34 -20.72 24.64 -42.14
C ALA A 34 -20.97 24.56 -40.64
N ALA A 35 -21.22 23.35 -40.15
CA ALA A 35 -21.42 23.16 -38.73
C ALA A 35 -20.20 23.74 -38.01
N THR A 36 -20.46 24.70 -37.12
CA THR A 36 -19.42 25.27 -36.27
C THR A 36 -19.36 24.49 -34.99
N ILE A 37 -18.17 24.42 -34.41
CA ILE A 37 -17.94 23.92 -33.07
C ILE A 37 -17.36 25.03 -32.22
N THR A 38 -17.65 24.97 -30.93
CA THR A 38 -17.16 25.89 -29.90
C THR A 38 -16.17 25.17 -29.00
N ILE A 39 -15.02 25.80 -28.80
CA ILE A 39 -13.97 25.35 -27.89
C ILE A 39 -13.89 26.37 -26.77
N THR A 40 -14.15 25.91 -25.55
CA THR A 40 -14.03 26.73 -24.35
C THR A 40 -12.74 26.37 -23.60
N PHE A 41 -12.18 27.34 -22.88
CA PHE A 41 -10.96 27.15 -22.12
C PHE A 41 -11.17 27.62 -20.68
N ASP A 42 -10.85 26.76 -19.72
CA ASP A 42 -10.91 27.07 -18.28
C ASP A 42 -9.54 26.86 -17.65
N ILE A 43 -8.99 27.92 -17.06
CA ILE A 43 -7.71 27.86 -16.35
C ILE A 43 -7.98 27.68 -14.86
N LEU A 44 -7.88 26.43 -14.41
CA LEU A 44 -8.20 26.08 -13.03
C LEU A 44 -7.20 26.70 -12.04
N ASN A 45 -7.70 27.16 -10.89
CA ASN A 45 -6.94 27.89 -9.87
C ASN A 45 -6.28 29.19 -10.37
N ASP A 46 -6.89 29.83 -11.38
CA ASP A 46 -6.45 31.06 -12.00
C ASP A 46 -7.66 31.93 -12.39
N ASP A 47 -7.49 33.25 -12.42
CA ASP A 47 -8.53 34.21 -12.79
C ASP A 47 -8.42 34.68 -14.24
N GLN A 48 -7.43 34.18 -14.97
CA GLN A 48 -7.26 34.43 -16.39
C GLN A 48 -8.43 33.87 -17.21
N VAL A 49 -8.97 34.72 -18.07
CA VAL A 49 -10.05 34.38 -19.00
C VAL A 49 -9.48 34.32 -20.41
N ILE A 50 -9.76 33.23 -21.12
CA ILE A 50 -9.45 33.04 -22.54
C ILE A 50 -10.76 33.13 -23.31
N GLU A 51 -10.75 33.81 -24.47
CA GLU A 51 -11.93 33.86 -25.34
C GLU A 51 -12.17 32.50 -26.01
N ASP A 52 -13.45 32.10 -26.06
CA ASP A 52 -13.86 30.89 -26.76
C ASP A 52 -13.50 30.94 -28.24
N VAL A 53 -13.07 29.80 -28.77
CA VAL A 53 -12.76 29.66 -30.20
C VAL A 53 -13.93 29.02 -30.91
N VAL A 54 -14.42 29.67 -31.98
CA VAL A 54 -15.48 29.13 -32.85
C VAL A 54 -14.91 28.90 -34.24
N LEU A 55 -14.98 27.66 -34.73
CA LEU A 55 -14.43 27.26 -36.03
C LEU A 55 -15.29 26.22 -36.75
N ALA A 56 -15.04 26.01 -38.04
CA ALA A 56 -15.76 25.04 -38.85
C ALA A 56 -15.34 23.59 -38.53
N THR A 57 -16.30 22.68 -38.38
CA THR A 57 -16.02 21.26 -38.07
C THR A 57 -15.74 20.42 -39.32
N PRO A 58 -14.78 19.48 -39.27
CA PRO A 58 -13.77 19.31 -38.22
C PRO A 58 -12.61 20.31 -38.41
N GLY A 59 -11.92 20.65 -37.33
CA GLY A 59 -10.82 21.62 -37.38
C GLY A 59 -9.71 21.35 -36.37
N LEU A 60 -8.59 22.04 -36.57
CA LEU A 60 -7.44 22.01 -35.68
C LEU A 60 -7.45 23.32 -34.89
N ILE A 61 -7.11 23.25 -33.60
CA ILE A 61 -7.02 24.43 -32.73
C ILE A 61 -5.56 24.68 -32.38
N GLU A 62 -5.19 25.96 -32.26
CA GLU A 62 -3.88 26.34 -31.73
C GLU A 62 -3.95 26.44 -30.20
N GLU A 63 -2.84 26.17 -29.54
CA GLU A 63 -2.74 26.35 -28.09
C GLU A 63 -2.93 27.84 -27.74
N PRO A 64 -3.85 28.18 -26.83
CA PRO A 64 -4.11 29.58 -26.50
C PRO A 64 -2.92 30.19 -25.75
N ALA A 65 -2.68 31.49 -25.99
CA ALA A 65 -1.68 32.23 -25.23
C ALA A 65 -2.18 32.48 -23.80
N ILE A 66 -1.38 32.10 -22.81
CA ILE A 66 -1.67 32.34 -21.40
C ILE A 66 -0.53 33.12 -20.73
N THR A 67 -0.87 33.86 -19.68
CA THR A 67 0.12 34.53 -18.83
C THR A 67 0.72 33.49 -17.88
N MET A 68 2.05 33.31 -17.98
CA MET A 68 2.78 32.45 -17.07
C MET A 68 2.86 33.08 -15.67
N ARG A 69 2.79 32.23 -14.66
CA ARG A 69 2.92 32.62 -13.25
C ARG A 69 4.30 32.26 -12.71
N ASP A 70 4.75 33.03 -11.74
CA ASP A 70 5.97 32.70 -10.99
C ASP A 70 5.77 31.40 -10.20
N ASN A 71 6.81 30.56 -10.16
CA ASN A 71 6.86 29.30 -9.40
C ASN A 71 5.83 28.22 -9.78
N VAL A 72 5.19 28.31 -10.94
CA VAL A 72 4.38 27.23 -11.52
C VAL A 72 4.71 27.04 -13.00
N ARG A 73 4.44 25.84 -13.51
CA ARG A 73 4.51 25.48 -14.93
C ARG A 73 3.17 24.93 -15.37
N LEU A 74 2.76 25.25 -16.59
CA LEU A 74 1.62 24.59 -17.21
C LEU A 74 2.04 23.15 -17.52
N ILE A 75 1.30 22.16 -17.02
CA ILE A 75 1.50 20.75 -17.35
C ILE A 75 0.86 20.41 -18.69
N GLY A 76 -0.29 21.02 -18.98
CA GLY A 76 -1.01 20.85 -20.22
C GLY A 76 -2.50 21.10 -20.07
N TRP A 77 -3.23 20.73 -21.12
CA TRP A 77 -4.68 20.85 -21.23
C TRP A 77 -5.32 19.47 -21.16
N PHE A 78 -6.52 19.40 -20.60
CA PHE A 78 -7.25 18.15 -20.36
C PHE A 78 -8.68 18.28 -20.86
N ILE A 79 -9.26 17.18 -21.33
CA ILE A 79 -10.64 17.16 -21.85
C ILE A 79 -11.69 17.02 -20.73
N ASN A 80 -11.22 16.84 -19.49
CA ASN A 80 -12.07 16.61 -18.35
C ASN A 80 -11.57 17.36 -17.11
N ARG A 81 -12.52 17.74 -16.24
CA ARG A 81 -12.23 18.49 -14.99
C ARG A 81 -11.38 17.72 -13.99
N GLY A 82 -11.38 16.38 -14.05
CA GLY A 82 -10.56 15.52 -13.20
C GLY A 82 -9.07 15.54 -13.52
N LEU A 83 -8.68 16.17 -14.65
CA LEU A 83 -7.29 16.33 -15.08
C LEU A 83 -6.54 15.00 -15.22
N ASP A 84 -7.22 13.96 -15.71
CA ASP A 84 -6.68 12.62 -15.96
C ASP A 84 -6.70 12.20 -17.44
N GLU A 85 -7.42 12.94 -18.31
CA GLU A 85 -7.45 12.73 -19.76
C GLU A 85 -6.80 13.91 -20.51
N PRO A 86 -5.50 13.83 -20.87
CA PRO A 86 -4.78 14.92 -21.51
C PRO A 86 -5.24 15.16 -22.95
N PHE A 87 -5.30 16.42 -23.35
CA PHE A 87 -5.57 16.88 -24.71
C PHE A 87 -4.27 17.24 -25.44
N SER A 88 -4.20 16.90 -26.74
CA SER A 88 -3.12 17.32 -27.63
C SER A 88 -3.66 18.23 -28.72
N PHE A 89 -3.03 19.40 -28.92
CA PHE A 89 -3.40 20.36 -29.98
C PHE A 89 -3.11 19.85 -31.39
N ASP A 90 -2.41 18.72 -31.54
CA ASP A 90 -2.30 18.01 -32.82
C ASP A 90 -3.59 17.23 -33.18
N THR A 91 -4.59 17.21 -32.30
CA THR A 91 -5.86 16.50 -32.48
C THR A 91 -6.87 17.34 -33.25
N ILE A 92 -7.43 16.77 -34.32
CA ILE A 92 -8.57 17.37 -35.04
C ILE A 92 -9.84 17.19 -34.19
N VAL A 93 -10.50 18.30 -33.85
CA VAL A 93 -11.75 18.33 -33.11
C VAL A 93 -12.95 18.37 -34.05
N SER A 94 -14.04 17.72 -33.68
CA SER A 94 -15.25 17.61 -34.52
C SER A 94 -16.57 17.88 -33.79
N TYR A 95 -16.49 18.21 -32.50
CA TYR A 95 -17.59 18.53 -31.62
C TYR A 95 -17.15 19.60 -30.61
N ASP A 96 -18.10 20.23 -29.93
CA ASP A 96 -17.82 21.22 -28.89
C ASP A 96 -17.01 20.59 -27.76
N ILE A 97 -15.95 21.26 -27.31
CA ILE A 97 -15.04 20.72 -26.30
C ILE A 97 -14.68 21.79 -25.29
N ASP A 98 -14.71 21.40 -24.01
CA ASP A 98 -14.21 22.21 -22.91
C ASP A 98 -12.82 21.70 -22.54
N LEU A 99 -11.82 22.60 -22.60
CA LEU A 99 -10.44 22.29 -22.26
C LEU A 99 -10.06 22.92 -20.92
N PHE A 100 -9.44 22.11 -20.06
CA PHE A 100 -9.07 22.49 -18.70
C PHE A 100 -7.55 22.53 -18.54
N ALA A 101 -6.99 23.68 -18.19
CA ALA A 101 -5.57 23.85 -17.97
C ALA A 101 -5.16 23.33 -16.58
N LYS A 102 -4.01 22.65 -16.50
CA LYS A 102 -3.41 22.18 -15.24
C LYS A 102 -2.08 22.88 -14.96
N TRP A 103 -1.99 23.57 -13.83
CA TRP A 103 -0.73 24.05 -13.28
C TRP A 103 -0.06 23.00 -12.38
N ASP A 104 1.27 23.01 -12.36
CA ASP A 104 2.11 22.30 -11.38
C ASP A 104 3.14 23.27 -10.81
N TYR A 105 3.54 23.08 -9.56
CA TYR A 105 4.51 23.97 -8.93
C TYR A 105 5.93 23.66 -9.44
N LEU A 106 6.70 24.69 -9.79
CA LEU A 106 8.07 24.54 -10.32
C LEU A 106 9.04 23.99 -9.28
N ASP A 107 8.80 24.26 -7.99
CA ASP A 107 9.57 23.70 -6.89
C ASP A 107 8.79 22.60 -6.18
N ASP A 108 8.95 21.40 -6.73
CA ASP A 108 8.60 20.14 -6.08
C ASP A 108 9.11 20.07 -4.63
N THR A 109 10.18 20.76 -4.24
CA THR A 109 10.72 20.71 -2.86
C THR A 109 10.00 21.69 -1.92
N ALA A 110 9.44 22.78 -2.46
CA ALA A 110 8.62 23.73 -1.72
C ALA A 110 7.15 23.27 -1.62
N GLY A 111 6.70 22.43 -2.55
CA GLY A 111 5.31 21.94 -2.65
C GLY A 111 5.09 20.44 -2.39
N LYS A 112 6.10 19.57 -2.49
CA LYS A 112 5.94 18.16 -2.13
C LYS A 112 5.93 18.02 -0.62
N ALA A 113 4.73 17.94 -0.06
CA ALA A 113 4.29 16.71 0.59
C ALA A 113 5.40 15.80 1.16
N ILE A 114 6.12 16.24 2.20
CA ILE A 114 7.08 15.38 2.91
C ILE A 114 6.30 14.60 3.96
N LEU A 115 6.33 13.28 3.81
CA LEU A 115 5.91 12.39 4.89
C LEU A 115 7.03 12.37 5.94
N THR A 116 6.76 12.94 7.11
CA THR A 116 7.72 13.01 8.21
C THR A 116 7.36 12.02 9.30
N GLN A 117 8.39 11.42 9.90
CA GLN A 117 8.27 10.61 11.10
C GLN A 117 8.67 11.45 12.31
N SER A 118 7.89 11.40 13.40
CA SER A 118 8.25 12.11 14.64
C SER A 118 9.53 11.58 15.30
N LEU A 119 9.97 10.39 14.91
CA LEU A 119 11.20 9.73 15.35
C LEU A 119 11.89 9.13 14.12
N GLU A 120 13.21 9.20 14.07
CA GLU A 120 13.98 8.55 13.01
C GLU A 120 14.09 7.04 13.24
N GLY A 121 14.03 6.27 12.16
CA GLY A 121 14.15 4.82 12.17
C GLY A 121 13.02 4.12 11.43
N THR A 122 12.95 2.80 11.61
CA THR A 122 11.96 1.92 10.96
C THR A 122 11.23 1.02 11.94
N SER A 123 11.61 1.02 13.23
CA SER A 123 11.02 0.17 14.26
C SER A 123 10.77 0.97 15.54
N PHE A 124 9.51 0.99 15.98
CA PHE A 124 9.09 1.81 17.12
C PHE A 124 8.14 1.07 18.05
N LYS A 125 8.17 1.45 19.32
CA LYS A 125 7.20 0.99 20.29
C LYS A 125 5.84 1.61 19.96
N SER A 126 4.79 0.82 20.15
CA SER A 126 3.41 1.26 19.96
C SER A 126 3.12 2.59 20.66
N GLY A 127 2.79 3.61 19.88
CA GLY A 127 2.39 4.94 20.36
C GLY A 127 3.48 6.00 20.32
N ASP A 128 4.73 5.63 20.06
CA ASP A 128 5.89 6.54 20.12
C ASP A 128 6.08 7.32 18.81
N VAL A 129 5.72 6.72 17.68
CA VAL A 129 5.84 7.37 16.36
C VAL A 129 4.50 7.92 15.89
N THR A 130 4.54 9.14 15.36
CA THR A 130 3.46 9.76 14.61
C THR A 130 3.98 10.11 13.23
N LEU A 131 3.24 9.71 12.20
CA LEU A 131 3.44 10.15 10.84
C LEU A 131 2.73 11.49 10.67
N SER A 132 3.44 12.46 10.13
CA SER A 132 2.89 13.79 9.88
C SER A 132 3.09 14.17 8.43
N PHE A 133 2.12 14.89 7.93
CA PHE A 133 2.14 15.48 6.62
C PHE A 133 2.07 16.99 6.79
N LEU A 134 3.03 17.69 6.21
CA LEU A 134 3.08 19.14 6.22
C LEU A 134 2.88 19.64 4.79
N LEU A 135 1.90 20.52 4.66
CA LEU A 135 1.63 21.26 3.44
C LEU A 135 1.74 22.76 3.76
N TYR A 136 1.92 23.59 2.74
CA TYR A 136 1.99 25.04 2.91
C TYR A 136 0.73 25.55 3.63
N ALA A 137 0.91 26.49 4.58
CA ALA A 137 -0.15 26.93 5.49
C ALA A 137 -1.45 27.33 4.76
N ASN A 138 -1.32 28.00 3.62
CA ASN A 138 -2.44 28.50 2.82
C ASN A 138 -3.32 27.39 2.21
N LEU A 139 -2.85 26.15 2.19
CA LEU A 139 -3.56 25.01 1.62
C LEU A 139 -4.01 24.00 2.69
N GLN A 140 -3.66 24.17 3.97
CA GLN A 140 -3.98 23.18 5.00
C GLN A 140 -5.48 23.03 5.26
N ASP A 141 -6.24 24.14 5.19
CA ASP A 141 -7.66 24.15 5.54
C ASP A 141 -8.58 23.66 4.41
N GLU A 142 -8.04 23.52 3.19
CA GLU A 142 -8.80 23.16 1.99
C GLU A 142 -8.43 21.77 1.44
N VAL A 143 -7.44 21.12 2.05
CA VAL A 143 -6.96 19.80 1.64
C VAL A 143 -7.68 18.69 2.40
N THR A 144 -8.09 17.66 1.67
CA THR A 144 -8.61 16.43 2.28
C THR A 144 -7.54 15.35 2.34
N TYR A 145 -7.61 14.49 3.36
CA TYR A 145 -6.61 13.47 3.66
C TYR A 145 -7.23 12.09 3.71
N GLN A 146 -6.51 11.08 3.23
CA GLN A 146 -6.86 9.67 3.37
C GLN A 146 -5.59 8.83 3.52
N TRP A 147 -5.31 8.32 4.71
CA TRP A 147 -4.17 7.43 4.92
C TRP A 147 -4.43 6.06 4.32
N GLN A 148 -3.38 5.47 3.76
CA GLN A 148 -3.39 4.14 3.19
C GLN A 148 -2.29 3.26 3.77
N MET A 149 -2.53 1.95 3.78
CA MET A 149 -1.52 0.95 4.14
C MET A 149 -1.44 -0.18 3.12
N LYS A 150 -0.28 -0.84 3.09
CA LYS A 150 -0.10 -2.15 2.46
C LYS A 150 0.65 -3.10 3.39
N LEU A 151 0.41 -4.40 3.22
CA LEU A 151 0.95 -5.45 4.11
C LEU A 151 2.27 -6.04 3.60
N THR A 152 2.56 -5.89 2.32
CA THR A 152 3.75 -6.44 1.64
C THR A 152 4.32 -5.41 0.66
N SER A 153 5.59 -5.57 0.28
CA SER A 153 6.27 -4.71 -0.72
C SER A 153 5.45 -4.55 -1.99
N ASP A 154 4.91 -5.66 -2.49
CA ASP A 154 4.20 -5.77 -3.77
C ASP A 154 2.68 -5.85 -3.60
N GLY A 155 2.19 -5.54 -2.39
CA GLY A 155 0.77 -5.57 -2.08
C GLY A 155 0.04 -4.29 -2.46
N GLU A 156 -1.28 -4.41 -2.65
CA GLU A 156 -2.16 -3.28 -2.94
C GLU A 156 -2.33 -2.34 -1.74
N TRP A 157 -2.44 -1.04 -2.05
CA TRP A 157 -2.77 -0.01 -1.08
C TRP A 157 -4.25 -0.07 -0.70
N ARG A 158 -4.54 0.05 0.59
CA ARG A 158 -5.90 0.09 1.12
C ARG A 158 -6.10 1.27 2.05
N ASP A 159 -7.25 1.90 1.94
CA ASP A 159 -7.66 2.98 2.84
C ASP A 159 -7.75 2.49 4.28
N ILE A 160 -7.18 3.28 5.19
CA ILE A 160 -7.33 3.08 6.62
C ILE A 160 -8.59 3.84 7.03
N ASN A 161 -9.60 3.10 7.49
CA ASN A 161 -10.90 3.65 7.84
C ASN A 161 -10.78 4.76 8.90
N GLY A 162 -11.36 5.94 8.62
CA GLY A 162 -11.37 7.10 9.51
C GLY A 162 -10.05 7.85 9.65
N ALA A 163 -9.00 7.46 8.93
CA ALA A 163 -7.71 8.14 8.98
C ALA A 163 -7.69 9.29 7.97
N THR A 164 -8.31 10.42 8.33
CA THR A 164 -8.51 11.59 7.46
C THR A 164 -7.88 12.87 8.01
N SER A 165 -6.87 12.76 8.86
CA SER A 165 -6.13 13.89 9.42
C SER A 165 -4.76 14.05 8.76
N SER A 166 -4.15 15.24 8.88
CA SER A 166 -2.77 15.51 8.45
C SER A 166 -1.72 14.72 9.24
N THR A 167 -2.12 14.07 10.35
CA THR A 167 -1.27 13.17 11.13
C THR A 167 -1.91 11.80 11.29
N TYR A 168 -1.07 10.77 11.43
CA TYR A 168 -1.53 9.40 11.70
C TYR A 168 -0.60 8.66 12.64
N ARG A 169 -1.19 7.84 13.51
CA ARG A 169 -0.44 6.93 14.39
C ARG A 169 -0.49 5.52 13.78
N PRO A 170 0.67 4.96 13.37
CA PRO A 170 0.75 3.60 12.83
C PRO A 170 0.04 2.55 13.69
N LEU A 171 -0.54 1.54 13.02
CA LEU A 171 -1.21 0.43 13.68
C LEU A 171 -0.22 -0.38 14.52
N ARG A 172 -0.69 -0.87 15.67
CA ARG A 172 0.11 -1.67 16.59
C ARG A 172 0.42 -3.04 16.00
N ASN A 173 1.55 -3.62 16.42
CA ASN A 173 1.94 -5.01 16.19
C ASN A 173 2.00 -5.40 14.70
N GLY A 174 3.12 -5.10 14.07
CA GLY A 174 3.45 -5.60 12.74
C GLY A 174 4.25 -4.61 11.91
N GLU A 175 4.71 -5.09 10.77
CA GLU A 175 5.39 -4.31 9.75
C GLU A 175 4.42 -3.98 8.61
N ARG A 176 4.33 -2.70 8.24
CA ARG A 176 3.42 -2.22 7.19
C ARG A 176 4.04 -1.05 6.44
N GLY A 177 3.71 -0.94 5.16
CA GLY A 177 3.94 0.27 4.39
C GLY A 177 2.81 1.27 4.61
N TYR A 178 3.13 2.54 4.84
CA TYR A 178 2.19 3.65 4.98
C TYR A 178 2.45 4.71 3.93
N ARG A 179 1.38 5.32 3.44
CA ARG A 179 1.41 6.56 2.64
C ARG A 179 0.17 7.40 2.94
N LEU A 180 0.22 8.66 2.54
CA LEU A 180 -0.94 9.54 2.56
C LEU A 180 -1.38 9.84 1.12
N VAL A 181 -2.68 9.74 0.89
CA VAL A 181 -3.33 10.31 -0.29
C VAL A 181 -3.95 11.63 0.17
N TYR A 182 -3.62 12.72 -0.49
CA TYR A 182 -4.20 14.03 -0.19
C TYR A 182 -4.83 14.60 -1.46
N ARG A 183 -5.89 15.40 -1.31
CA ARG A 183 -6.52 16.06 -2.45
C ARG A 183 -6.56 17.56 -2.25
N THR A 184 -6.02 18.29 -3.21
CA THR A 184 -6.03 19.76 -3.23
C THR A 184 -7.28 20.26 -3.94
N PRO A 185 -7.92 21.33 -3.47
CA PRO A 185 -9.10 21.89 -4.11
C PRO A 185 -8.77 22.38 -5.53
N VAL A 186 -9.78 22.37 -6.38
CA VAL A 186 -9.73 22.89 -7.74
C VAL A 186 -10.87 23.88 -7.88
N TYR A 187 -10.51 25.13 -8.14
CA TYR A 187 -11.45 26.23 -8.31
C TYR A 187 -11.60 26.60 -9.78
N ASP A 188 -12.81 26.97 -10.18
CA ASP A 188 -13.07 27.62 -11.46
C ASP A 188 -12.58 29.09 -11.45
N ALA A 189 -12.62 29.75 -12.62
CA ALA A 189 -12.26 31.16 -12.76
C ALA A 189 -13.15 32.13 -11.95
N GLN A 190 -14.28 31.67 -11.40
CA GLN A 190 -15.15 32.46 -10.51
C GLN A 190 -14.92 32.12 -9.03
N ASN A 191 -13.86 31.37 -8.72
CA ASN A 191 -13.47 30.96 -7.38
C ASN A 191 -14.48 30.03 -6.67
N ASN A 192 -15.26 29.25 -7.42
CA ASN A 192 -16.09 28.19 -6.86
C ASN A 192 -15.31 26.87 -6.84
N LEU A 193 -15.42 26.11 -5.74
CA LEU A 193 -14.84 24.77 -5.65
C LEU A 193 -15.59 23.82 -6.57
N ILE A 194 -14.91 23.27 -7.57
CA ILE A 194 -15.52 22.40 -8.58
C ILE A 194 -15.00 20.96 -8.55
N ASP A 195 -13.77 20.73 -8.07
CA ASP A 195 -13.18 19.40 -7.98
C ASP A 195 -12.02 19.36 -6.97
N HIS A 196 -11.33 18.23 -6.85
CA HIS A 196 -10.05 18.11 -6.17
C HIS A 196 -9.04 17.28 -6.96
N THR A 197 -7.81 17.77 -7.07
CA THR A 197 -6.70 17.00 -7.65
C THR A 197 -6.15 16.02 -6.63
N ARG A 198 -6.06 14.74 -7.01
CA ARG A 198 -5.52 13.67 -6.15
C ARG A 198 -4.00 13.59 -6.26
N HIS A 199 -3.35 13.52 -5.10
CA HIS A 199 -1.90 13.36 -4.97
C HIS A 199 -1.55 12.21 -4.03
N GLU A 200 -0.35 11.66 -4.20
CA GLU A 200 0.19 10.60 -3.35
C GLU A 200 1.55 11.00 -2.80
N THR A 201 1.77 10.76 -1.50
CA THR A 201 3.10 10.94 -0.91
C THR A 201 4.02 9.79 -1.28
N SER A 202 5.32 9.97 -0.98
CA SER A 202 6.22 8.83 -0.79
C SER A 202 5.69 7.90 0.31
N SER A 203 6.19 6.66 0.33
CA SER A 203 5.80 5.67 1.33
C SER A 203 6.92 5.37 2.31
N VAL A 204 6.54 5.01 3.53
CA VAL A 204 7.45 4.60 4.62
C VAL A 204 7.08 3.21 5.10
N TRP A 205 8.09 2.39 5.35
CA TRP A 205 7.95 1.08 5.97
C TRP A 205 8.20 1.17 7.48
N ILE A 206 7.21 0.79 8.28
CA ILE A 206 7.29 0.90 9.74
C ILE A 206 6.91 -0.44 10.38
N THR A 207 7.78 -0.88 11.28
CA THR A 207 7.51 -1.95 12.25
C THR A 207 7.07 -1.34 13.57
N ILE A 208 5.84 -1.62 14.00
CA ILE A 208 5.37 -1.28 15.34
C ILE A 208 5.37 -2.52 16.20
N TYR A 209 6.21 -2.55 17.23
CA TYR A 209 6.15 -3.59 18.24
C TYR A 209 5.31 -3.13 19.42
N GLY A 210 4.50 -4.05 19.94
CA GLY A 210 3.76 -3.82 21.16
C GLY A 210 4.75 -3.65 22.30
N ALA A 211 4.52 -2.64 23.13
CA ALA A 211 4.95 -2.77 24.50
C ALA A 211 4.20 -3.97 25.06
N PHE A 212 4.87 -5.10 25.30
CA PHE A 212 4.42 -5.93 26.40
C PHE A 212 4.32 -4.97 27.60
N PRO A 213 3.15 -4.83 28.25
CA PRO A 213 3.06 -3.93 29.38
C PRO A 213 4.07 -4.43 30.40
N TRP A 214 5.11 -3.64 30.59
CA TRP A 214 5.85 -3.62 31.82
C TRP A 214 4.82 -3.20 32.88
N LEU A 215 4.06 -4.16 33.41
CA LEU A 215 3.96 -4.19 34.87
C LEU A 215 5.41 -4.04 35.35
N PRO A 216 5.70 -3.26 36.42
CA PRO A 216 7.01 -3.37 37.04
C PRO A 216 7.02 -4.74 37.67
N ILE A 217 7.24 -5.79 36.88
CA ILE A 217 7.71 -7.03 37.43
C ILE A 217 9.18 -6.65 37.69
N ILE A 218 9.43 -6.13 38.90
CA ILE A 218 10.47 -6.77 39.70
C ILE A 218 10.16 -8.23 39.46
N VAL A 219 10.91 -8.88 38.56
CA VAL A 219 10.92 -10.32 38.56
C VAL A 219 11.65 -10.63 39.84
N SER A 220 10.96 -10.48 40.97
CA SER A 220 11.25 -11.21 42.18
C SER A 220 11.50 -12.60 41.64
N GLY A 221 12.69 -13.16 41.85
CA GLY A 221 13.16 -14.36 41.13
C GLY A 221 12.02 -15.34 40.83
N ALA A 222 11.10 -15.51 41.79
CA ALA A 222 9.73 -15.99 41.68
C ALA A 222 8.96 -15.92 40.33
N PHE A 223 8.99 -14.87 39.50
CA PHE A 223 8.15 -14.80 38.27
C PHE A 223 8.81 -15.48 37.04
N VAL A 224 10.13 -15.32 36.87
CA VAL A 224 10.96 -16.16 35.98
C VAL A 224 10.98 -17.58 36.54
N PHE A 225 11.05 -17.72 37.87
CA PHE A 225 10.88 -19.00 38.54
C PHE A 225 9.51 -19.59 38.26
N MET A 226 8.43 -18.83 38.14
CA MET A 226 7.08 -19.35 37.89
C MET A 226 6.94 -19.88 36.46
N PHE A 227 7.47 -19.18 35.45
CA PHE A 227 7.49 -19.69 34.08
C PHE A 227 8.49 -20.84 33.90
N ALA A 228 9.67 -20.76 34.53
CA ALA A 228 10.60 -21.88 34.60
C ALA A 228 9.97 -23.07 35.34
N ILE A 229 9.27 -22.86 36.46
CA ILE A 229 8.52 -23.88 37.20
C ILE A 229 7.43 -24.46 36.31
N VAL A 230 6.59 -23.66 35.65
CA VAL A 230 5.52 -24.17 34.79
C VAL A 230 6.11 -24.95 33.61
N TYR A 231 7.21 -24.48 33.02
CA TYR A 231 7.92 -25.19 31.97
C TYR A 231 8.57 -26.51 32.47
N PHE A 232 9.29 -26.47 33.59
CA PHE A 232 9.91 -27.65 34.24
C PHE A 232 8.86 -28.63 34.82
N LEU A 233 7.72 -28.15 35.30
CA LEU A 233 6.58 -28.96 35.79
C LEU A 233 5.75 -29.53 34.64
N SER A 234 5.76 -28.89 33.47
CA SER A 234 5.08 -29.39 32.28
C SER A 234 5.97 -30.31 31.44
N TYR A 235 7.29 -30.28 31.65
CA TYR A 235 8.23 -31.18 30.99
C TYR A 235 8.01 -32.62 31.45
N LYS A 236 7.82 -33.53 30.49
CA LYS A 236 7.61 -34.95 30.75
C LYS A 236 8.88 -35.73 30.39
N TRP A 237 9.33 -36.55 31.32
CA TRP A 237 10.43 -37.50 31.12
C TRP A 237 9.89 -38.81 30.56
N THR A 238 10.69 -39.44 29.70
CA THR A 238 10.36 -40.73 29.12
C THR A 238 10.75 -41.85 30.07
N LEU A 239 9.82 -42.77 30.35
CA LEU A 239 10.08 -44.05 30.97
C LEU A 239 10.07 -45.13 29.89
N LEU A 240 11.21 -45.80 29.72
CA LEU A 240 11.44 -46.84 28.74
C LEU A 240 11.39 -48.21 29.41
N LEU A 241 10.41 -49.03 29.03
CA LEU A 241 10.20 -50.37 29.56
C LEU A 241 10.75 -51.40 28.58
N ILE A 242 11.67 -52.24 29.03
CA ILE A 242 12.22 -53.36 28.27
C ILE A 242 11.82 -54.66 28.97
N VAL A 243 11.33 -55.65 28.23
CA VAL A 243 10.99 -56.98 28.76
C VAL A 243 11.59 -58.02 27.83
N ASP A 244 12.29 -59.03 28.37
CA ASP A 244 13.04 -60.03 27.59
C ASP A 244 13.99 -59.43 26.53
N GLY A 245 14.66 -58.32 26.90
CA GLY A 245 15.57 -57.61 26.00
C GLY A 245 14.90 -56.83 24.86
N LYS A 246 13.56 -56.87 24.74
CA LYS A 246 12.78 -56.17 23.72
C LYS A 246 12.09 -54.92 24.26
N PHE A 247 11.94 -53.93 23.40
CA PHE A 247 11.13 -52.75 23.70
C PHE A 247 9.69 -53.16 23.96
N PHE A 248 9.18 -52.85 25.15
CA PHE A 248 7.81 -53.13 25.54
C PHE A 248 6.94 -51.88 25.36
N ARG A 249 7.30 -50.77 26.02
CA ARG A 249 6.54 -49.52 25.96
C ARG A 249 7.41 -48.32 26.33
N ALA A 250 7.06 -47.15 25.80
CA ALA A 250 7.54 -45.85 26.27
C ALA A 250 6.37 -45.02 26.81
N LEU A 251 6.49 -44.55 28.04
CA LEU A 251 5.49 -43.70 28.70
C LEU A 251 6.12 -42.33 29.03
N ARG A 252 5.30 -41.29 29.14
CA ARG A 252 5.76 -39.92 29.44
C ARG A 252 5.08 -39.39 30.68
N PHE A 253 5.87 -39.16 31.72
CA PHE A 253 5.41 -38.71 33.03
C PHE A 253 6.10 -37.41 33.42
N ARG A 254 5.43 -36.55 34.19
CA ARG A 254 6.07 -35.41 34.85
C ARG A 254 7.02 -35.91 35.92
N ALA A 255 8.06 -35.14 36.22
CA ALA A 255 8.93 -35.46 37.35
C ALA A 255 8.13 -35.50 38.66
N GLY A 256 8.29 -36.58 39.42
CA GLY A 256 7.57 -36.80 40.69
C GLY A 256 6.15 -37.36 40.54
N GLU A 257 5.63 -37.53 39.32
CA GLU A 257 4.36 -38.21 39.08
C GLU A 257 4.44 -39.66 39.56
N ASP A 258 3.33 -40.15 40.12
CA ASP A 258 3.24 -41.52 40.63
C ASP A 258 3.26 -42.50 39.46
N ILE A 259 4.18 -43.46 39.55
CA ILE A 259 4.38 -44.49 38.54
C ILE A 259 4.27 -45.91 39.15
N SER A 260 3.70 -46.04 40.34
CA SER A 260 3.47 -47.33 41.00
C SER A 260 2.46 -48.22 40.28
N ALA A 261 1.51 -47.62 39.57
CA ALA A 261 0.46 -48.32 38.84
C ALA A 261 0.83 -48.66 37.39
N ILE A 262 2.12 -48.69 37.03
CA ILE A 262 2.52 -49.10 35.68
C ILE A 262 2.08 -50.55 35.44
N GLU A 263 1.37 -50.75 34.32
CA GLU A 263 0.92 -52.06 33.86
C GLU A 263 2.09 -53.06 33.84
N THR A 264 1.93 -54.16 34.59
CA THR A 264 2.86 -55.28 34.53
C THR A 264 2.63 -56.09 33.25
N PRO A 265 3.68 -56.48 32.52
CA PRO A 265 3.53 -57.30 31.33
C PRO A 265 2.91 -58.66 31.69
N ILE A 266 1.88 -59.07 30.96
CA ILE A 266 1.28 -60.40 31.08
C ILE A 266 1.84 -61.24 29.94
N VAL A 267 2.65 -62.24 30.28
CA VAL A 267 3.27 -63.17 29.33
C VAL A 267 2.83 -64.59 29.69
N ALA A 268 2.39 -65.37 28.69
CA ALA A 268 1.93 -66.73 28.91
C ALA A 268 3.03 -67.59 29.56
N GLU A 269 2.65 -68.39 30.57
CA GLU A 269 3.53 -69.29 31.34
C GLU A 269 4.65 -68.62 32.16
N HIS A 270 4.65 -67.28 32.27
CA HIS A 270 5.65 -66.54 33.03
C HIS A 270 5.01 -65.61 34.05
N ARG A 271 5.56 -65.62 35.26
CA ARG A 271 5.21 -64.67 36.32
C ARG A 271 6.16 -63.47 36.27
N PHE A 272 5.60 -62.26 36.38
CA PHE A 272 6.38 -61.05 36.50
C PHE A 272 7.00 -60.92 37.90
N ASP A 273 8.33 -60.92 37.98
CA ASP A 273 9.08 -60.82 39.24
C ASP A 273 9.26 -59.36 39.68
N GLY A 274 9.46 -58.46 38.71
CA GLY A 274 9.56 -57.03 38.97
C GLY A 274 10.38 -56.28 37.93
N TRP A 275 10.51 -54.98 38.17
CA TRP A 275 11.35 -54.08 37.38
C TRP A 275 12.75 -53.96 37.98
N TYR A 276 13.76 -53.81 37.12
CA TYR A 276 15.18 -53.73 37.47
C TYR A 276 15.86 -52.60 36.70
N GLU A 277 16.95 -52.05 37.26
CA GLU A 277 17.72 -50.98 36.62
C GLU A 277 18.65 -51.51 35.51
N ASP A 278 19.01 -52.78 35.59
CA ASP A 278 19.94 -53.44 34.69
C ASP A 278 19.34 -54.69 34.03
N ALA A 279 19.84 -55.02 32.84
CA ALA A 279 19.39 -56.19 32.09
C ALA A 279 19.86 -57.52 32.72
N THR A 280 20.76 -57.49 33.71
CA THR A 280 21.20 -58.67 34.47
C THR A 280 20.34 -58.93 35.70
N PHE A 281 19.31 -58.10 35.94
CA PHE A 281 18.36 -58.21 37.04
C PHE A 281 18.99 -58.27 38.43
N THR A 282 20.10 -57.56 38.62
CA THR A 282 20.83 -57.53 39.89
C THR A 282 20.27 -56.47 40.84
N THR A 283 19.81 -55.35 40.30
CA THR A 283 19.32 -54.20 41.09
C THR A 283 17.84 -53.99 40.84
N ARG A 284 17.01 -54.47 41.79
CA ARG A 284 15.55 -54.30 41.70
C ARG A 284 15.19 -52.83 41.85
N LYS A 285 14.31 -52.35 40.97
CA LYS A 285 13.82 -50.98 40.97
C LYS A 285 12.39 -50.92 41.47
N ASP A 286 12.21 -50.26 42.62
CA ASP A 286 10.88 -49.89 43.09
C ASP A 286 10.40 -48.63 42.36
N LEU A 287 9.25 -48.74 41.69
CA LEU A 287 8.68 -47.66 40.88
C LEU A 287 7.62 -46.96 41.72
N THR A 288 8.01 -45.84 42.33
CA THR A 288 7.09 -45.03 43.12
C THR A 288 6.86 -43.68 42.45
N ARG A 289 7.92 -42.98 42.07
CA ARG A 289 7.82 -41.68 41.39
C ARG A 289 8.80 -41.53 40.25
N MET A 290 8.37 -40.84 39.19
CA MET A 290 9.23 -40.59 38.03
C MET A 290 10.40 -39.66 38.40
N PRO A 291 11.67 -40.02 38.10
CA PRO A 291 12.82 -39.15 38.34
C PRO A 291 12.88 -37.97 37.35
N ARG A 292 13.74 -36.98 37.64
CA ARG A 292 14.00 -35.80 36.78
C ARG A 292 14.96 -36.10 35.61
N HIS A 293 14.88 -37.29 35.05
CA HIS A 293 15.61 -37.71 33.86
C HIS A 293 14.88 -38.88 33.20
N ALA A 294 15.19 -39.18 31.94
CA ALA A 294 14.64 -40.35 31.28
C ALA A 294 15.13 -41.63 31.98
N LEU A 295 14.20 -42.53 32.31
CA LEU A 295 14.50 -43.75 33.04
C LEU A 295 14.31 -44.94 32.10
N LYS A 296 15.26 -45.89 32.11
CA LYS A 296 15.16 -47.16 31.40
C LYS A 296 15.18 -48.28 32.43
N ILE A 297 14.20 -49.16 32.38
CA ILE A 297 14.07 -50.30 33.29
C ILE A 297 13.75 -51.58 32.55
N TYR A 298 14.12 -52.70 33.17
CA TYR A 298 14.05 -54.04 32.61
C TYR A 298 13.12 -54.90 33.46
N GLY A 299 12.08 -55.44 32.84
CA GLY A 299 11.13 -56.35 33.47
C GLY A 299 11.68 -57.77 33.46
N ARG A 300 11.75 -58.39 34.63
CA ARG A 300 12.15 -59.80 34.76
C ARG A 300 10.92 -60.69 34.81
N LEU A 301 10.92 -61.71 33.96
CA LEU A 301 9.95 -62.79 33.93
C LEU A 301 10.57 -64.06 34.51
N ILE A 302 9.81 -64.80 35.30
CA ILE A 302 10.20 -66.09 35.86
C ILE A 302 9.25 -67.16 35.30
N ASN A 303 9.82 -68.24 34.78
CA ASN A 303 9.07 -69.42 34.36
C ASN A 303 8.39 -70.07 35.57
N GLU A 304 7.06 -70.26 35.51
CA GLU A 304 6.34 -70.91 36.62
C GLU A 304 6.70 -72.40 36.78
N LYS A 305 7.29 -73.02 35.76
CA LYS A 305 7.69 -74.45 35.75
C LYS A 305 8.97 -74.76 36.55
N GLU A 306 9.72 -73.77 37.06
CA GLU A 306 10.99 -73.98 37.77
C GLU A 306 10.91 -73.87 39.31
N THR A 307 9.73 -73.74 39.92
CA THR A 307 9.59 -73.57 41.38
C THR A 307 8.85 -74.69 42.12
N ILE A 308 8.83 -75.91 41.56
CA ILE A 308 8.50 -77.11 42.35
C ILE A 308 9.83 -77.70 42.85
N PRO A 309 10.18 -77.60 44.14
CA PRO A 309 11.31 -78.36 44.67
C PRO A 309 10.94 -79.86 44.65
N SER A 310 11.83 -80.67 44.06
CA SER A 310 11.91 -82.11 44.30
C SER A 310 12.29 -82.40 45.74
#